data_AF-A0A4V2YG19-F1
#
_entry.id   AF-A0A4V2YG19-F1
#
_cell.length_a   1.000
_cell.length_b   1.000
_cell.length_c   1.000
_cell.angle_alpha   90.00
_cell.angle_beta   90.00
_cell.angle_gamma   90.00
#
_symmetry.space_group_name_H-M   'P 1'
#
loop_
_entity.id
_entity.type
_entity.pdbx_description
1 polymer ?
#
loop_
_entity_poly.entity_id
_entity_poly.type
_entity_poly.pdbx_seq_one_letter_code
_entity_poly.pdbx_strand_id
1 'polypeptide(L)'
;MTDPELHAKVDALTERVSSLASALGVTEEPVKARHGAMPDRLTAADVMRTTFWTTRLATGYSVEQVDAFLDHVAEEIARLTEERDEARRERDALR
;
A
#
# COMPACT_ATOMS: atom_id res chain seq x y z
N MET A 1 22.63 9.97 4.20
CA MET A 1 23.60 9.33 3.30
C MET A 1 22.97 8.04 2.83
N THR A 2 22.28 8.08 1.70
CA THR A 2 21.66 6.92 1.07
C THR A 2 22.76 5.99 0.56
N ASP A 3 22.61 4.69 0.82
CA ASP A 3 23.57 3.66 0.42
C ASP A 3 23.56 3.53 -1.13
N PRO A 4 24.69 3.82 -1.82
CA PRO A 4 24.75 3.76 -3.28
C PRO A 4 24.57 2.33 -3.82
N GLU A 5 24.92 1.32 -3.03
CA GLU A 5 24.75 -0.08 -3.42
C GLU A 5 23.27 -0.47 -3.44
N LEU A 6 22.47 0.07 -2.51
CA LEU A 6 21.03 -0.15 -2.46
C LEU A 6 20.33 0.46 -3.69
N HIS A 7 20.74 1.66 -4.11
CA HIS A 7 20.17 2.32 -5.29
C HIS A 7 20.50 1.53 -6.56
N ALA A 8 21.75 1.08 -6.72
CA ALA A 8 22.15 0.27 -7.86
C ALA A 8 21.35 -1.05 -7.95
N LYS A 9 21.01 -1.67 -6.81
CA LYS A 9 20.16 -2.87 -6.76
C LYS A 9 18.71 -2.58 -7.16
N VAL A 10 18.16 -1.43 -6.75
CA VAL A 10 16.80 -0.99 -7.13
C VAL A 10 16.72 -0.69 -8.62
N ASP A 11 17.72 -0.03 -9.19
CA ASP A 11 17.81 0.25 -10.62
C ASP A 11 17.86 -1.06 -11.42
N ALA A 12 18.71 -2.01 -11.00
CA ALA A 12 18.81 -3.31 -11.64
C ALA A 12 17.52 -4.15 -11.55
N LEU A 13 16.73 -3.97 -10.49
CA LEU A 13 15.43 -4.63 -10.34
C LEU A 13 14.40 -4.02 -11.30
N THR A 14 14.41 -2.68 -11.44
CA THR A 14 13.53 -1.95 -12.35
C THR A 14 13.72 -2.40 -13.80
N GLU A 15 14.97 -2.54 -14.25
CA GLU A 15 15.29 -3.03 -15.60
C GLU A 15 14.81 -4.46 -15.85
N ARG A 16 14.94 -5.34 -14.84
CA ARG A 16 14.47 -6.73 -14.92
C ARG A 16 12.96 -6.83 -15.02
N VAL A 17 12.23 -5.99 -14.28
CA VAL A 17 10.76 -5.93 -14.34
C VAL A 17 10.30 -5.44 -15.72
N SER A 18 10.95 -4.41 -16.28
CA SER A 18 10.65 -3.89 -17.62
C SER A 18 10.89 -4.93 -18.72
N SER A 19 12.00 -5.67 -18.62
CA SER A 19 12.32 -6.76 -19.55
C SER A 19 11.29 -7.90 -19.47
N LEU A 20 10.89 -8.28 -18.25
CA LEU A 20 9.89 -9.33 -18.04
C LEU A 20 8.51 -8.91 -18.57
N ALA A 21 8.10 -7.66 -18.33
CA ALA A 21 6.83 -7.12 -18.84
C ALA A 21 6.77 -7.14 -20.38
N SER A 22 7.90 -6.81 -21.03
CA SER A 22 8.04 -6.85 -22.49
C SER A 22 7.96 -8.28 -23.03
N ALA A 23 8.63 -9.24 -22.39
CA ALA A 23 8.65 -10.64 -22.80
C ALA A 23 7.28 -11.32 -22.64
N LEU A 24 6.49 -10.90 -21.66
CA LEU A 24 5.15 -11.43 -21.40
C LEU A 24 4.06 -10.75 -22.25
N GLY A 25 4.41 -9.79 -23.11
CA GLY A 25 3.45 -9.11 -23.98
C GLY A 25 2.40 -8.30 -23.21
N VAL A 26 2.74 -7.81 -22.02
CA VAL A 26 1.88 -6.95 -21.20
C VAL A 26 1.87 -5.55 -21.84
N THR A 27 1.06 -5.36 -22.90
CA THR A 27 0.91 -4.09 -23.62
C THR A 27 -0.22 -3.22 -23.08
N GLU A 28 -1.00 -3.74 -22.13
CA GLU A 28 -1.95 -2.94 -21.39
C GLU A 28 -1.16 -2.19 -20.32
N GLU A 29 -1.38 -0.87 -20.20
CA GLU A 29 -1.02 -0.16 -18.96
C GLU A 29 -1.40 -1.07 -17.80
N PRO A 30 -0.48 -1.37 -16.85
CA PRO A 30 -0.78 -2.27 -15.75
C PRO A 30 -2.07 -1.76 -15.16
N VAL A 31 -3.16 -2.55 -15.25
CA VAL A 31 -4.53 -2.11 -14.91
C VAL A 31 -4.38 -1.30 -13.65
N LYS A 32 -4.40 0.03 -13.79
CA LYS A 32 -3.86 0.90 -12.76
C LYS A 32 -4.76 0.62 -11.60
N ALA A 33 -4.25 -0.14 -10.63
CA ALA A 33 -5.00 -0.40 -9.44
C ALA A 33 -5.38 1.00 -9.00
N ARG A 34 -6.67 1.26 -8.83
CA ARG A 34 -7.20 2.63 -8.64
C ARG A 34 -6.49 3.36 -7.48
N HIS A 35 -5.70 2.63 -6.70
CA HIS A 35 -4.64 3.00 -5.78
C HIS A 35 -3.48 3.86 -6.30
N GLY A 36 -3.36 4.20 -7.59
CA GLY A 36 -2.30 5.12 -8.04
C GLY A 36 -2.42 6.57 -7.53
N ALA A 37 -3.46 6.85 -6.73
CA ALA A 37 -3.63 8.07 -5.94
C ALA A 37 -3.73 7.77 -4.44
N MET A 38 -3.38 6.57 -3.99
CA MET A 38 -3.24 6.28 -2.56
C MET A 38 -1.85 6.76 -2.12
N PRO A 39 -1.75 7.38 -0.94
CA PRO A 39 -0.45 7.75 -0.37
C PRO A 39 0.47 6.51 -0.30
N ASP A 40 1.78 6.72 -0.39
CA ASP A 40 2.83 5.69 -0.23
C ASP A 40 2.66 4.82 1.03
N ARG A 41 1.85 5.29 1.99
CA ARG A 41 1.41 4.57 3.18
C ARG A 41 -0.07 4.77 3.43
N LEU A 42 -0.77 3.66 3.62
CA LEU A 42 -2.15 3.62 4.09
C LEU A 42 -2.23 4.14 5.53
N THR A 43 -3.10 5.12 5.77
CA THR A 43 -3.40 5.61 7.13
C THR A 43 -4.74 5.07 7.62
N ALA A 44 -4.96 5.05 8.94
CA ALA A 44 -6.25 4.66 9.52
C ALA A 44 -7.41 5.52 8.96
N ALA A 45 -7.14 6.82 8.75
CA ALA A 45 -8.12 7.73 8.18
C ALA A 45 -8.44 7.41 6.70
N ASP A 46 -7.49 6.87 5.94
CA ASP A 46 -7.74 6.43 4.56
C ASP A 46 -8.65 5.19 4.54
N VAL A 47 -8.47 4.27 5.48
CA VAL A 47 -9.34 3.09 5.64
C VAL A 47 -10.76 3.53 5.98
N MET A 48 -10.93 4.43 6.96
CA MET A 48 -12.26 4.90 7.37
C MET A 48 -13.02 5.69 6.28
N ARG A 49 -12.31 6.31 5.33
CA ARG A 49 -12.92 7.09 4.24
C ARG A 49 -13.13 6.28 2.95
N THR A 50 -12.70 5.03 2.92
CA THR A 50 -12.80 4.21 1.70
C THR A 50 -14.26 3.90 1.37
N THR A 51 -14.57 3.68 0.10
CA THR A 51 -15.92 3.30 -0.34
C THR A 51 -15.83 2.21 -1.40
N PHE A 52 -16.62 1.16 -1.22
CA PHE A 52 -16.68 0.03 -2.16
C PHE A 52 -17.95 0.08 -3.00
N TRP A 53 -17.82 -0.34 -4.27
CA TRP A 53 -18.97 -0.50 -5.15
C TRP A 53 -19.63 -1.86 -4.90
N THR A 54 -20.96 -1.87 -4.72
CA THR A 54 -21.72 -3.11 -4.55
C THR A 54 -21.93 -3.83 -5.88
N THR A 55 -21.73 -5.15 -5.93
CA THR A 55 -22.01 -5.97 -7.11
C THR A 55 -23.50 -6.35 -7.14
N ARG A 56 -24.17 -6.12 -8.27
CA ARG A 56 -25.63 -6.37 -8.41
C ARG A 56 -25.98 -7.79 -8.89
N LEU A 57 -24.99 -8.53 -9.40
CA LEU A 57 -25.16 -9.82 -10.12
C LEU A 57 -24.41 -11.00 -9.47
N ALA A 58 -23.65 -10.78 -8.40
CA ALA A 58 -22.85 -11.81 -7.72
C ALA A 58 -23.02 -11.71 -6.19
N THR A 59 -22.83 -12.82 -5.48
CA THR A 59 -22.76 -12.87 -4.01
C THR A 59 -21.56 -12.06 -3.54
N GLY A 60 -21.79 -10.79 -3.18
CA GLY A 60 -20.77 -9.93 -2.60
C GLY A 60 -20.52 -10.22 -1.11
N TYR A 61 -19.52 -9.55 -0.53
CA TYR A 61 -19.34 -9.54 0.92
C TYR A 61 -20.49 -8.81 1.61
N SER A 62 -20.82 -9.22 2.84
CA SER A 62 -21.79 -8.49 3.67
C SER A 62 -21.20 -7.15 4.06
N VAL A 63 -21.95 -6.07 3.81
CA VAL A 63 -21.54 -4.69 4.14
C VAL A 63 -21.18 -4.58 5.62
N GLU A 64 -22.03 -5.10 6.50
CA GLU A 64 -21.79 -5.05 7.96
C GLU A 64 -20.51 -5.78 8.37
N GLN A 65 -20.19 -6.90 7.72
CA GLN A 65 -18.97 -7.65 8.01
C GLN A 65 -17.72 -6.93 7.49
N VAL A 66 -17.83 -6.29 6.33
CA VAL A 66 -16.75 -5.48 5.77
C VAL A 66 -16.51 -4.27 6.67
N ASP A 67 -17.55 -3.55 7.07
CA ASP A 67 -17.44 -2.37 7.92
C ASP A 67 -16.82 -2.72 9.28
N ALA A 68 -17.29 -3.78 9.95
CA ALA A 68 -16.69 -4.23 11.20
C ALA A 68 -15.22 -4.65 11.05
N PHE A 69 -14.86 -5.24 9.92
CA PHE A 69 -13.47 -5.56 9.63
C PHE A 69 -12.63 -4.29 9.39
N LEU A 70 -13.16 -3.30 8.67
CA LEU A 70 -12.47 -2.04 8.42
C LEU A 70 -12.22 -1.26 9.72
N ASP A 71 -13.14 -1.31 10.68
CA ASP A 71 -12.94 -0.71 12.00
C ASP A 71 -11.71 -1.31 12.69
N HIS A 72 -11.62 -2.64 12.75
CA HIS A 72 -10.45 -3.33 13.32
C HIS A 72 -9.14 -3.03 12.58
N VAL A 73 -9.19 -2.95 11.24
CA VAL A 73 -8.01 -2.59 10.44
C VAL A 73 -7.57 -1.15 10.72
N ALA A 74 -8.51 -0.22 10.86
CA ALA A 74 -8.20 1.17 11.16
C ALA A 74 -7.56 1.32 12.55
N GLU A 75 -8.09 0.62 13.56
CA GLU A 75 -7.52 0.57 14.91
C GLU A 75 -6.07 0.07 14.89
N GLU A 76 -5.82 -1.04 14.18
CA GLU A 76 -4.50 -1.65 14.12
C GLU A 76 -3.48 -0.77 13.38
N ILE A 77 -3.89 -0.14 12.28
CA ILE A 77 -3.03 0.81 11.56
C ILE A 77 -2.69 2.00 12.44
N ALA A 78 -3.64 2.52 13.23
CA ALA A 78 -3.39 3.61 14.16
C ALA A 78 -2.32 3.21 15.20
N ARG A 79 -2.49 2.04 15.83
CA ARG A 79 -1.54 1.48 16.80
C ARG A 79 -0.14 1.36 16.22
N LEU A 80 -0.01 0.72 15.06
CA LEU A 80 1.29 0.53 14.39
C LEU A 80 1.92 1.86 13.96
N THR A 81 1.09 2.86 13.60
CA THR A 81 1.58 4.18 13.23
C THR A 81 2.20 4.90 14.42
N GLU A 82 1.55 4.83 15.59
CA GLU A 82 2.04 5.41 16.84
C GLU A 82 3.37 4.77 17.27
N GLU A 83 3.44 3.44 17.30
CA GLU A 83 4.65 2.69 17.64
C GLU A 83 5.82 3.05 16.72
N ARG A 84 5.54 3.15 15.41
CA ARG A 84 6.54 3.54 14.42
C ARG A 84 7.00 4.98 14.63
N ASP A 85 6.10 5.90 14.94
CA ASP A 85 6.44 7.31 15.18
C ASP A 85 7.27 7.47 16.46
N GLU A 86 7.01 6.67 17.49
CA GLU A 86 7.84 6.61 18.70
C GLU A 86 9.24 6.07 18.41
N ALA A 87 9.34 4.91 17.75
CA ALA A 87 10.63 4.34 17.36
C ALA A 87 11.45 5.29 16.45
N ARG A 88 10.76 6.05 15.59
CA ARG A 88 11.40 7.07 14.76
C ARG A 88 11.92 8.24 15.59
N ARG A 89 11.14 8.71 16.57
CA ARG A 89 11.55 9.78 17.49
C ARG A 89 12.78 9.37 18.29
N GLU A 90 12.81 8.16 18.82
CA GLU A 90 13.97 7.63 19.56
C GLU A 90 15.22 7.57 18.68
N ARG A 91 15.09 7.02 17.47
CA ARG A 91 16.20 6.95 16.50
C ARG A 91 16.74 8.34 16.16
N ASP A 92 15.84 9.31 15.93
CA ASP A 92 16.24 10.66 15.55
C ASP A 92 16.85 11.42 16.75
N ALA A 93 16.48 11.11 17.99
CA ALA A 93 17.09 11.67 19.21
C ALA A 93 18.48 11.10 19.54
N LEU A 94 18.82 9.92 19.00
CA LEU A 94 20.13 9.28 19.17
C LEU A 94 21.16 9.69 18.10
N ARG A 95 20.77 10.57 17.16
CA ARG A 95 21.56 10.96 16.01
C ARG A 95 22.04 12.39 16.11
#